data_AF-A0A918AYG4-F1
#
_entry.id   AF-A0A918AYG4-F1
#
_cell.length_a   1.000
_cell.length_b   1.000
_cell.length_c   1.000
_cell.angle_alpha   90.00
_cell.angle_beta   90.00
_cell.angle_gamma   90.00
#
_symmetry.space_group_name_H-M   'P 1'
#
loop_
_entity.id
_entity.type
_entity.pdbx_description
1 polymer ?
#
loop_
_entity_poly.entity_id
_entity_poly.type
_entity_poly.pdbx_seq_one_letter_code
_entity_poly.pdbx_strand_id
1 'polypeptide(L)'
;MNSDAARVILVLPTGRSIYFGPDEYAITWQVRQALRIAGGISPGAGVDVVLYGEPADDRIADGGVAVRMRVEPETLEEWAGEWATISDAGGLSFLEDRRPATRVEGVFAAGRSSISRPLVALREVVATLREAPAPPLVLFQLDNQLQEEEMVLAIRDAGPGAAFWQLFGRRHSMGDSFWIQEGLYRGRVLPNLAVHFGVDWSHRAVARRFSRWRKKALG
;
A
#
# COMPACT_ATOMS: atom_id res chain seq x y z
N MET A 1 -22.07 -22.05 0.62
CA MET A 1 -21.57 -20.73 0.23
C MET A 1 -20.07 -20.83 0.08
N ASN A 2 -19.57 -20.93 -1.15
CA ASN A 2 -18.12 -20.82 -1.40
C ASN A 2 -17.70 -19.42 -0.96
N SER A 3 -16.95 -19.32 0.13
CA SER A 3 -16.33 -18.06 0.50
C SER A 3 -15.20 -17.82 -0.49
N ASP A 4 -15.44 -17.05 -1.53
CA ASP A 4 -14.35 -16.47 -2.30
C ASP A 4 -13.40 -15.81 -1.30
N ALA A 5 -12.15 -16.27 -1.31
CA ALA A 5 -11.11 -15.77 -0.42
C ALA A 5 -11.02 -14.26 -0.63
N ALA A 6 -11.20 -13.48 0.45
CA ALA A 6 -11.09 -12.04 0.34
C ALA A 6 -9.66 -11.67 -0.06
N ARG A 7 -9.54 -10.86 -1.10
CA ARG A 7 -8.26 -10.34 -1.56
C ARG A 7 -7.75 -9.27 -0.60
N VAL A 8 -6.44 -9.25 -0.41
CA VAL A 8 -5.73 -8.18 0.29
C VAL A 8 -4.89 -7.44 -0.75
N ILE A 9 -5.07 -6.13 -0.85
CA ILE A 9 -4.31 -5.24 -1.73
C ILE A 9 -3.43 -4.37 -0.83
N LEU A 10 -2.12 -4.38 -1.03
CA LEU A 10 -1.16 -3.56 -0.30
C LEU A 10 -0.55 -2.51 -1.24
N VAL A 11 -0.66 -1.24 -0.90
CA VAL A 11 -0.19 -0.12 -1.73
C VAL A 11 0.94 0.60 -1.01
N LEU A 12 2.12 0.66 -1.64
CA LEU A 12 3.35 1.15 -1.03
C LEU A 12 4.10 2.16 -1.92
N PRO A 13 4.55 3.28 -1.36
CA PRO A 13 5.43 4.23 -2.06
C PRO A 13 6.85 3.68 -2.22
N THR A 14 7.54 4.16 -3.24
CA THR A 14 8.96 3.83 -3.54
C THR A 14 9.88 5.06 -3.50
N GLY A 15 9.33 6.26 -3.28
CA GLY A 15 10.09 7.50 -3.44
C GLY A 15 11.35 7.57 -2.55
N ARG A 16 11.27 7.11 -1.30
CA ARG A 16 12.28 7.34 -0.28
C ARG A 16 13.13 6.11 0.01
N SER A 17 14.44 6.30 0.21
CA SER A 17 15.41 5.21 0.48
C SER A 17 15.08 4.43 1.75
N ILE A 18 14.49 5.08 2.74
CA ILE A 18 13.99 4.47 3.99
C ILE A 18 12.97 3.34 3.79
N TYR A 19 12.38 3.21 2.59
CA TYR A 19 11.47 2.11 2.26
C TYR A 19 12.21 0.82 1.86
N PHE A 20 13.52 0.90 1.71
CA PHE A 20 14.40 -0.17 1.27
C PHE A 20 15.45 -0.41 2.34
N GLY A 21 15.12 -1.25 3.32
CA GLY A 21 15.96 -1.52 4.48
C GLY A 21 15.35 -2.54 5.44
N PRO A 22 16.00 -2.83 6.58
CA PRO A 22 15.49 -3.76 7.58
C PRO A 22 14.38 -3.17 8.46
N ASP A 23 14.08 -1.88 8.30
CA ASP A 23 13.19 -1.14 9.19
C ASP A 23 11.72 -1.57 9.02
N GLU A 24 10.95 -1.33 10.08
CA GLU A 24 9.49 -1.50 10.15
C GLU A 24 8.68 -0.67 9.13
N TYR A 25 9.30 0.34 8.51
CA TYR A 25 8.72 1.10 7.39
C TYR A 25 9.12 0.58 6.02
N ALA A 26 9.94 -0.48 5.95
CA ALA A 26 10.40 -1.04 4.70
C ALA A 26 9.32 -1.86 4.00
N ILE A 27 9.36 -1.84 2.68
CA ILE A 27 8.42 -2.55 1.80
C ILE A 27 8.33 -4.03 2.18
N THR A 28 9.48 -4.70 2.36
CA THR A 28 9.52 -6.12 2.74
C THR A 28 8.81 -6.40 4.06
N TRP A 29 8.97 -5.52 5.05
CA TRP A 29 8.29 -5.67 6.34
C TRP A 29 6.78 -5.52 6.18
N GLN A 30 6.32 -4.52 5.44
CA GLN A 30 4.89 -4.27 5.21
C GLN A 30 4.22 -5.43 4.45
N VAL A 31 4.91 -6.00 3.45
CA VAL A 31 4.42 -7.18 2.72
C VAL A 31 4.32 -8.41 3.63
N ARG A 32 5.31 -8.64 4.51
CA ARG A 32 5.22 -9.70 5.53
C ARG A 32 4.00 -9.54 6.44
N GLN A 33 3.69 -8.33 6.87
CA GLN A 33 2.49 -8.09 7.69
C GLN A 33 1.21 -8.32 6.90
N ALA A 34 1.14 -7.82 5.65
CA ALA A 34 -0.01 -8.05 4.79
C ALA A 34 -0.26 -9.53 4.52
N LEU A 35 0.79 -10.34 4.32
CA LEU A 35 0.68 -11.79 4.17
C LEU A 35 0.14 -12.45 5.46
N ARG A 36 0.56 -12.00 6.64
CA ARG A 36 -0.01 -12.48 7.92
C ARG A 36 -1.49 -12.11 8.07
N ILE A 37 -1.89 -10.93 7.60
CA ILE A 37 -3.30 -10.51 7.58
C ILE A 37 -4.09 -11.38 6.61
N ALA A 38 -3.60 -11.57 5.39
CA ALA A 38 -4.20 -12.42 4.37
C ALA A 38 -4.37 -13.85 4.89
N GLY A 39 -3.32 -14.45 5.48
CA GLY A 39 -3.37 -15.78 6.10
C GLY A 39 -4.35 -15.89 7.27
N GLY A 40 -4.58 -14.81 8.02
CA GLY A 40 -5.59 -14.74 9.07
C GLY A 40 -7.04 -14.66 8.55
N ILE A 41 -7.22 -14.27 7.28
CA ILE A 41 -8.51 -14.22 6.59
C ILE A 41 -8.77 -15.52 5.82
N SER A 42 -7.75 -15.98 5.08
CA SER A 42 -7.74 -17.21 4.29
C SER A 42 -6.32 -17.79 4.33
N PRO A 43 -6.09 -18.94 4.98
CA PRO A 43 -4.76 -19.56 5.05
C PRO A 43 -4.14 -19.74 3.67
N GLY A 44 -2.85 -19.42 3.54
CA GLY A 44 -2.10 -19.53 2.27
C GLY A 44 -2.41 -18.45 1.23
N ALA A 45 -3.27 -17.47 1.51
CA ALA A 45 -3.56 -16.41 0.55
C ALA A 45 -2.40 -15.41 0.42
N GLY A 46 -1.98 -15.15 -0.82
CA GLY A 46 -1.09 -14.04 -1.16
C GLY A 46 -1.77 -12.67 -1.17
N VAL A 47 -0.95 -11.67 -1.43
CA VAL A 47 -1.29 -10.24 -1.42
C VAL A 47 -1.02 -9.64 -2.80
N ASP A 48 -1.94 -8.81 -3.28
CA ASP A 48 -1.71 -8.00 -4.47
C ASP A 48 -0.96 -6.73 -4.02
N VAL A 49 0.31 -6.59 -4.39
CA VAL A 49 1.16 -5.44 -4.04
C VAL A 49 1.15 -4.45 -5.19
N VAL A 50 0.83 -3.19 -4.89
CA VAL A 50 0.92 -2.05 -5.81
C VAL A 50 2.04 -1.14 -5.32
N LEU A 51 3.15 -1.14 -6.04
CA LEU A 51 4.23 -0.19 -5.82
C LEU A 51 3.99 1.05 -6.67
N TYR A 52 4.25 2.24 -6.12
CA TYR A 52 4.10 3.49 -6.85
C TYR A 52 5.21 4.49 -6.57
N GLY A 53 5.49 5.35 -7.54
CA GLY A 53 6.55 6.36 -7.45
C GLY A 53 6.82 7.04 -8.77
N GLU A 54 7.85 7.86 -8.79
CA GLU A 54 8.35 8.48 -10.02
C GLU A 54 9.06 7.44 -10.90
N PRO A 55 8.96 7.55 -12.24
CA PRO A 55 9.58 6.59 -13.13
C PRO A 55 11.11 6.75 -13.19
N ALA A 56 11.83 5.65 -13.45
CA ALA A 56 13.31 5.64 -13.48
C ALA A 56 13.94 6.39 -14.68
N ASP A 57 13.18 6.60 -15.75
CA ASP A 57 13.65 7.12 -17.04
C ASP A 57 13.50 8.64 -17.18
N ASP A 58 13.38 9.37 -16.07
CA ASP A 58 13.23 10.85 -15.98
C ASP A 58 12.05 11.43 -16.81
N ARG A 59 11.18 10.58 -17.36
CA ARG A 59 9.98 11.03 -18.06
C ARG A 59 9.03 11.67 -17.06
N ILE A 60 8.46 12.82 -17.45
CA ILE A 60 7.41 13.45 -16.65
C ILE A 60 6.13 12.62 -16.86
N ALA A 61 5.80 11.78 -15.89
CA ALA A 61 4.53 11.06 -15.84
C ALA A 61 3.57 11.81 -14.91
N ASP A 62 2.47 12.33 -15.45
CA ASP A 62 1.45 13.00 -14.64
C ASP A 62 0.84 11.99 -13.64
N GLY A 63 1.17 12.17 -12.35
CA GLY A 63 0.75 11.27 -11.26
C GLY A 63 1.67 10.07 -11.00
N GLY A 64 2.84 9.99 -11.63
CA GLY A 64 3.84 8.92 -11.43
C GLY A 64 3.56 7.64 -12.22
N VAL A 65 4.14 6.52 -11.77
CA VAL A 65 3.90 5.17 -12.29
C VAL A 65 3.51 4.23 -11.15
N ALA A 66 2.77 3.18 -11.48
CA ALA A 66 2.45 2.11 -10.55
C ALA A 66 2.65 0.74 -11.20
N VAL A 67 3.11 -0.22 -10.40
CA VAL A 67 3.25 -1.63 -10.81
C VAL A 67 2.51 -2.50 -9.82
N ARG A 68 1.58 -3.30 -10.34
CA ARG A 68 0.83 -4.30 -9.58
C ARG A 68 1.46 -5.67 -9.78
N MET A 69 1.66 -6.38 -8.68
CA MET A 69 2.17 -7.75 -8.66
C MET A 69 1.42 -8.55 -7.60
N ARG A 70 1.48 -9.88 -7.70
CA ARG A 70 0.97 -10.77 -6.67
C ARG A 70 2.14 -11.43 -5.96
N VAL A 71 2.11 -11.40 -4.62
CA VAL A 71 3.13 -12.00 -3.77
C VAL A 71 2.49 -13.11 -2.95
N GLU A 72 2.96 -14.34 -3.15
CA GLU A 72 2.58 -15.49 -2.34
C GLU A 72 3.60 -15.68 -1.20
N PRO A 73 3.23 -16.36 -0.09
CA PRO A 73 4.16 -16.60 1.02
C PRO A 73 5.48 -17.26 0.60
N GLU A 74 5.44 -18.18 -0.35
CA GLU A 74 6.59 -18.94 -0.86
C GLU A 74 7.51 -18.13 -1.78
N THR A 75 7.00 -17.09 -2.46
CA THR A 75 7.78 -16.28 -3.41
C THR A 75 8.30 -14.99 -2.78
N LEU A 76 8.09 -14.79 -1.48
CA LEU A 76 8.35 -13.52 -0.81
C LEU A 76 9.82 -13.09 -0.87
N GLU A 77 10.76 -14.00 -0.63
CA GLU A 77 12.19 -13.65 -0.59
C GLU A 77 12.73 -13.31 -1.99
N GLU A 78 12.30 -14.05 -3.01
CA GLU A 78 12.61 -13.76 -4.42
C GLU A 78 12.04 -12.40 -4.82
N TRP A 79 10.75 -12.18 -4.53
CA TRP A 79 10.09 -10.90 -4.79
C TRP A 79 10.77 -9.74 -4.07
N ALA A 80 11.18 -9.91 -2.81
CA ALA A 80 11.83 -8.86 -2.03
C ALA A 80 13.22 -8.50 -2.59
N GLY A 81 13.96 -9.49 -3.10
CA GLY A 81 15.23 -9.26 -3.79
C GLY A 81 15.08 -8.44 -5.08
N GLU A 82 13.97 -8.61 -5.81
CA GLU A 82 13.71 -7.88 -7.06
C GLU A 82 13.08 -6.50 -6.85
N TRP A 83 12.15 -6.38 -5.90
CA TRP A 83 11.21 -5.26 -5.80
C TRP A 83 11.29 -4.44 -4.52
N ALA A 84 11.95 -4.94 -3.48
CA ALA A 84 12.00 -4.31 -2.16
C ALA A 84 13.43 -4.01 -1.70
N THR A 85 14.39 -4.06 -2.61
CA THR A 85 15.81 -3.81 -2.36
C THR A 85 16.35 -2.84 -3.40
N ILE A 86 17.15 -1.86 -2.97
CA ILE A 86 17.90 -0.95 -3.85
C ILE A 86 19.40 -0.99 -3.51
N SER A 87 20.24 -0.32 -4.29
CA SER A 87 21.69 -0.19 -4.07
C SER A 87 22.00 0.69 -2.87
N ASP A 88 21.22 1.75 -2.73
CA ASP A 88 21.61 2.88 -1.93
C ASP A 88 20.97 2.87 -0.54
N ALA A 89 21.48 1.98 0.30
CA ALA A 89 21.29 2.08 1.75
C ALA A 89 22.53 2.67 2.46
N GLY A 90 23.39 3.45 1.78
CA GLY A 90 24.60 3.95 2.43
C GLY A 90 25.71 4.65 1.64
N GLY A 91 25.45 5.30 0.50
CA GLY A 91 26.36 6.34 0.01
C GLY A 91 27.72 5.90 -0.55
N LEU A 92 27.82 4.67 -1.08
CA LEU A 92 28.99 4.21 -1.85
C LEU A 92 28.66 4.20 -3.35
N SER A 93 28.36 5.38 -3.89
CA SER A 93 27.96 5.59 -5.30
C SER A 93 28.92 4.97 -6.33
N PHE A 94 30.21 4.83 -5.99
CA PHE A 94 31.22 4.24 -6.87
C PHE A 94 31.08 2.72 -7.11
N LEU A 95 30.22 2.03 -6.35
CA LEU A 95 29.89 0.61 -6.57
C LEU A 95 28.58 0.41 -7.35
N GLU A 96 27.77 1.47 -7.51
CA GLU A 96 26.47 1.40 -8.16
C GLU A 96 26.59 1.14 -9.67
N ASP A 97 27.63 1.69 -10.31
CA ASP A 97 27.86 1.58 -11.76
C ASP A 97 28.27 0.17 -12.23
N ARG A 98 28.55 -0.79 -11.33
CA ARG A 98 29.10 -2.11 -11.69
C ARG A 98 28.15 -3.28 -11.49
N ARG A 99 26.92 -3.04 -11.03
CA ARG A 99 25.95 -4.09 -10.76
C ARG A 99 24.69 -3.95 -11.63
N PRO A 100 24.00 -5.06 -11.92
CA PRO A 100 22.69 -4.98 -12.57
C PRO A 100 21.71 -4.22 -11.67
N ALA A 101 20.96 -3.29 -12.26
CA ALA A 101 19.83 -2.67 -11.57
C ALA A 101 18.79 -3.74 -11.19
N THR A 102 18.26 -3.65 -9.98
CA THR A 102 17.09 -4.45 -9.57
C THR A 102 15.86 -4.05 -10.39
N ARG A 103 14.80 -4.87 -10.36
CA ARG A 103 13.56 -4.54 -11.10
C ARG A 103 12.95 -3.23 -10.61
N VAL A 104 12.98 -2.96 -9.31
CA VAL A 104 12.48 -1.69 -8.75
C VAL A 104 13.31 -0.49 -9.23
N GLU A 105 14.63 -0.61 -9.30
CA GLU A 105 15.51 0.45 -9.81
C GLU A 105 15.37 0.67 -11.32
N GLY A 106 14.98 -0.36 -12.07
CA GLY A 106 14.69 -0.26 -13.51
C GLY A 106 13.34 0.38 -13.85
N VAL A 107 12.41 0.42 -12.89
CA VAL A 107 11.05 0.96 -13.10
C VAL A 107 10.84 2.31 -12.44
N PHE A 108 11.33 2.46 -11.21
CA PHE A 108 11.12 3.64 -10.38
C PHE A 108 12.44 4.36 -10.14
N ALA A 109 12.37 5.68 -9.97
CA ALA A 109 13.43 6.48 -9.36
C ALA A 109 13.50 6.21 -7.83
N ALA A 110 13.58 4.92 -7.47
CA ALA A 110 13.45 4.41 -6.13
C ALA A 110 14.53 4.98 -5.22
N GLY A 111 14.10 5.54 -4.09
CA GLY A 111 14.99 6.18 -3.13
C GLY A 111 15.60 7.52 -3.53
N ARG A 112 15.33 8.01 -4.75
CA ARG A 112 15.85 9.28 -5.28
C ARG A 112 14.89 10.46 -5.09
N SER A 113 13.64 10.21 -4.72
CA SER A 113 12.62 11.23 -4.53
C SER A 113 12.33 11.48 -3.05
N SER A 114 11.91 12.70 -2.71
CA SER A 114 11.36 13.00 -1.39
C SER A 114 9.87 12.69 -1.29
N ILE A 115 9.20 12.45 -2.42
CA ILE A 115 7.73 12.37 -2.54
C ILE A 115 7.33 11.32 -3.61
N SER A 116 6.33 10.51 -3.31
CA SER A 116 5.59 9.71 -4.30
C SER A 116 4.20 10.33 -4.51
N ARG A 117 3.61 10.25 -5.71
CA ARG A 117 2.19 10.65 -5.95
C ARG A 117 1.32 9.40 -6.12
N PRO A 118 0.22 9.24 -5.37
CA PRO A 118 -0.55 8.00 -5.34
C PRO A 118 -1.59 7.90 -6.46
N LEU A 119 -1.82 8.97 -7.24
CA LEU A 119 -2.91 9.03 -8.22
C LEU A 119 -2.99 7.82 -9.15
N VAL A 120 -1.87 7.39 -9.74
CA VAL A 120 -1.84 6.21 -10.63
C VAL A 120 -2.09 4.91 -9.86
N ALA A 121 -1.54 4.78 -8.64
CA ALA A 121 -1.80 3.64 -7.77
C ALA A 121 -3.28 3.55 -7.35
N LEU A 122 -3.92 4.68 -7.06
CA LEU A 122 -5.33 4.77 -6.73
C LEU A 122 -6.21 4.34 -7.90
N ARG A 123 -5.85 4.72 -9.14
CA ARG A 123 -6.55 4.26 -10.35
C ARG A 123 -6.45 2.73 -10.50
N GLU A 124 -5.28 2.15 -10.29
CA GLU A 124 -5.06 0.69 -10.30
C GLU A 124 -5.90 -0.02 -9.23
N VAL A 125 -5.94 0.52 -8.01
CA VAL A 125 -6.77 0.00 -6.92
C VAL A 125 -8.24 0.04 -7.31
N VAL A 126 -8.75 1.20 -7.74
CA VAL A 126 -10.17 1.37 -8.11
C VAL A 126 -10.57 0.44 -9.26
N ALA A 127 -9.72 0.28 -10.28
CA ALA A 127 -9.93 -0.70 -11.35
C ALA A 127 -10.06 -2.12 -10.77
N THR A 128 -9.13 -2.49 -9.88
CA THR A 128 -9.16 -3.79 -9.19
C THR A 128 -10.43 -3.99 -8.36
N LEU A 129 -10.94 -2.95 -7.70
CA LEU A 129 -12.18 -3.02 -6.92
C LEU A 129 -13.40 -3.34 -7.78
N ARG A 130 -13.47 -2.80 -9.01
CA ARG A 130 -14.59 -3.03 -9.94
C ARG A 130 -14.65 -4.46 -10.45
N GLU A 131 -13.51 -5.15 -10.50
CA GLU A 131 -13.37 -6.52 -11.00
C GLU A 131 -13.40 -7.56 -9.86
N ALA A 132 -13.33 -7.13 -8.61
CA ALA A 132 -13.24 -8.03 -7.48
C ALA A 132 -14.58 -8.75 -7.23
N PRO A 133 -14.60 -10.11 -7.15
CA PRO A 133 -15.83 -10.87 -6.92
C PRO A 133 -16.42 -10.64 -5.52
N ALA A 134 -15.59 -10.17 -4.58
CA ALA A 134 -16.01 -9.77 -3.26
C ALA A 134 -15.18 -8.57 -2.78
N PRO A 135 -15.70 -7.74 -1.85
CA PRO A 135 -14.99 -6.57 -1.36
C PRO A 135 -13.64 -6.93 -0.72
N PRO A 136 -12.51 -6.38 -1.22
CA PRO A 136 -11.20 -6.67 -0.67
C PRO A 136 -10.87 -5.80 0.56
N LEU A 137 -9.77 -6.15 1.21
CA LEU A 137 -9.07 -5.30 2.16
C LEU A 137 -7.98 -4.53 1.41
N VAL A 138 -8.03 -3.19 1.43
CA VAL A 138 -6.98 -2.31 0.92
C VAL A 138 -6.16 -1.78 2.08
N LEU A 139 -4.87 -2.04 2.06
CA LEU A 139 -3.85 -1.55 2.99
C LEU A 139 -3.05 -0.47 2.25
N PHE A 140 -3.11 0.78 2.70
CA PHE A 140 -2.50 1.89 1.98
C PHE A 140 -1.51 2.65 2.85
N GLN A 141 -0.25 2.74 2.41
CA GLN A 141 0.77 3.56 3.06
C GLN A 141 0.74 5.01 2.54
N LEU A 142 0.46 5.94 3.45
CA LEU A 142 0.59 7.37 3.23
C LEU A 142 2.06 7.78 3.37
N ASP A 143 2.62 8.34 2.31
CA ASP A 143 3.98 8.87 2.27
C ASP A 143 4.01 10.27 2.90
N ASN A 144 3.09 11.15 2.48
CA ASN A 144 3.04 12.55 2.90
C ASN A 144 1.61 13.12 2.95
N GLN A 145 1.48 14.31 3.55
CA GLN A 145 0.18 14.98 3.77
C GLN A 145 -0.53 15.39 2.47
N LEU A 146 0.22 15.69 1.40
CA LEU A 146 -0.36 16.14 0.12
C LEU A 146 -1.20 15.04 -0.55
N GLN A 147 -1.09 13.80 -0.09
CA GLN A 147 -1.80 12.64 -0.62
C GLN A 147 -3.19 12.43 0.01
N GLU A 148 -3.50 13.13 1.11
CA GLU A 148 -4.72 12.93 1.89
C GLU A 148 -6.00 13.14 1.07
N GLU A 149 -6.05 14.25 0.32
CA GLU A 149 -7.20 14.63 -0.49
C GLU A 149 -7.50 13.60 -1.59
N GLU A 150 -6.47 13.19 -2.34
CA GLU A 150 -6.60 12.20 -3.40
C GLU A 150 -7.10 10.86 -2.85
N MET A 151 -6.61 10.46 -1.67
CA MET A 151 -7.05 9.24 -1.00
C MET A 151 -8.50 9.31 -0.54
N VAL A 152 -8.92 10.41 0.09
CA VAL A 152 -10.30 10.59 0.56
C VAL A 152 -11.28 10.58 -0.62
N LEU A 153 -10.94 11.26 -1.72
CA LEU A 153 -11.73 11.26 -2.95
C LEU A 153 -11.84 9.84 -3.53
N ALA A 154 -10.73 9.12 -3.67
CA ALA A 154 -10.75 7.75 -4.20
C ALA A 154 -11.61 6.79 -3.36
N ILE A 155 -11.54 6.89 -2.02
CA ILE A 155 -12.36 6.08 -1.11
C ILE A 155 -13.85 6.37 -1.29
N ARG A 156 -14.21 7.65 -1.44
CA ARG A 156 -15.60 8.08 -1.63
C ARG A 156 -16.15 7.62 -2.97
N ASP A 157 -15.38 7.80 -4.04
CA ASP A 157 -15.76 7.39 -5.40
C ASP A 157 -15.91 5.88 -5.53
N ALA A 158 -15.11 5.11 -4.78
CA ALA A 158 -15.28 3.66 -4.69
C ALA A 158 -16.58 3.26 -3.98
N GLY A 159 -17.03 4.06 -3.02
CA GLY A 159 -18.26 3.82 -2.26
C GLY A 159 -18.08 2.88 -1.05
N PRO A 160 -19.03 2.90 -0.08
CA PRO A 160 -18.87 2.30 1.24
C PRO A 160 -18.85 0.75 1.24
N GLY A 161 -19.32 0.11 0.16
CA GLY A 161 -19.36 -1.34 0.02
C GLY A 161 -18.25 -1.94 -0.83
N ALA A 162 -17.44 -1.10 -1.51
CA ALA A 162 -16.48 -1.59 -2.49
C ALA A 162 -15.24 -2.24 -1.86
N ALA A 163 -14.74 -1.70 -0.76
CA ALA A 163 -13.57 -2.22 -0.05
C ALA A 163 -13.55 -1.75 1.40
N PHE A 164 -12.78 -2.47 2.23
CA PHE A 164 -12.34 -1.94 3.52
C PHE A 164 -10.96 -1.32 3.39
N TRP A 165 -10.81 -0.08 3.80
CA TRP A 165 -9.58 0.69 3.72
C TRP A 165 -8.89 0.75 5.08
N GLN A 166 -7.64 0.34 5.14
CA GLN A 166 -6.75 0.53 6.28
C GLN A 166 -5.59 1.43 5.84
N LEU A 167 -5.63 2.68 6.26
CA LEU A 167 -4.55 3.63 6.03
C LEU A 167 -3.52 3.52 7.15
N PHE A 168 -2.25 3.59 6.78
CA PHE A 168 -1.14 3.67 7.72
C PHE A 168 -0.07 4.65 7.23
N GLY A 169 0.71 5.21 8.14
CA GLY A 169 1.72 6.20 7.79
C GLY A 169 2.42 6.73 9.03
N ARG A 170 3.43 7.58 8.83
CA ARG A 170 4.10 8.25 9.95
C ARG A 170 3.14 9.25 10.60
N ARG A 171 3.40 9.60 11.86
CA ARG A 171 2.55 10.54 12.62
C ARG A 171 2.33 11.89 11.93
N HIS A 172 3.32 12.36 11.16
CA HIS A 172 3.24 13.59 10.37
C HIS A 172 2.63 13.39 8.97
N SER A 173 2.41 12.16 8.52
CA SER A 173 1.86 11.84 7.20
C SER A 173 0.33 12.00 7.13
N MET A 174 -0.35 12.31 8.25
CA MET A 174 -1.71 12.87 8.18
C MET A 174 -1.83 14.12 9.04
N GLY A 175 -2.28 15.23 8.44
CA GLY A 175 -2.58 16.47 9.12
C GLY A 175 -3.97 16.50 9.75
N ASP A 176 -4.26 17.57 10.49
CA ASP A 176 -5.60 17.85 11.00
C ASP A 176 -6.62 18.06 9.85
N SER A 177 -6.13 18.48 8.67
CA SER A 177 -6.88 18.60 7.41
C SER A 177 -7.61 17.32 7.02
N PHE A 178 -6.96 16.16 7.16
CA PHE A 178 -7.56 14.85 6.89
C PHE A 178 -8.88 14.64 7.64
N TRP A 179 -8.99 15.16 8.86
CA TRP A 179 -10.17 14.99 9.71
C TRP A 179 -11.20 16.11 9.54
N ILE A 180 -10.77 17.27 9.02
CA ILE A 180 -11.59 18.48 8.90
C ILE A 180 -12.23 18.58 7.51
N GLN A 181 -11.70 17.88 6.49
CA GLN A 181 -12.31 17.83 5.17
C GLN A 181 -13.68 17.15 5.23
N GLU A 182 -14.72 17.99 5.10
CA GLU A 182 -16.09 17.60 4.78
C GLU A 182 -16.75 16.58 5.74
N GLY A 183 -16.47 16.68 7.04
CA GLY A 183 -17.24 15.97 8.07
C GLY A 183 -16.64 14.66 8.60
N LEU A 184 -15.34 14.42 8.40
CA LEU A 184 -14.58 13.29 8.95
C LEU A 184 -14.32 13.43 10.47
N TYR A 185 -15.36 13.72 11.26
CA TYR A 185 -15.27 13.76 12.72
C TYR A 185 -15.08 12.35 13.31
N ARG A 186 -14.28 12.26 14.38
CA ARG A 186 -14.04 11.06 15.20
C ARG A 186 -15.38 10.40 15.57
N GLY A 187 -15.74 9.30 14.90
CA GLY A 187 -16.99 8.56 15.10
C GLY A 187 -18.02 8.59 13.96
N ARG A 188 -17.82 9.38 12.89
CA ARG A 188 -18.72 9.47 11.70
C ARG A 188 -18.07 9.10 10.34
N VAL A 189 -16.76 8.88 10.32
CA VAL A 189 -15.85 8.87 9.16
C VAL A 189 -16.36 8.04 7.97
N LEU A 190 -16.22 6.72 7.99
CA LEU A 190 -16.74 5.79 6.98
C LEU A 190 -16.70 4.40 7.62
N PRO A 191 -17.78 3.58 7.59
CA PRO A 191 -17.80 2.30 8.29
C PRO A 191 -16.77 1.30 7.73
N ASN A 192 -16.27 1.55 6.53
CA ASN A 192 -15.28 0.78 5.80
C ASN A 192 -13.87 1.40 5.81
N LEU A 193 -13.58 2.35 6.73
CA LEU A 193 -12.26 2.99 6.84
C LEU A 193 -11.70 2.85 8.26
N ALA A 194 -10.43 2.48 8.35
CA ALA A 194 -9.61 2.53 9.54
C ALA A 194 -8.29 3.23 9.25
N VAL A 195 -7.83 4.01 10.23
CA VAL A 195 -6.60 4.78 10.13
C VAL A 195 -5.71 4.42 11.31
N HIS A 196 -4.43 4.17 11.05
CA HIS A 196 -3.43 3.92 12.08
C HIS A 196 -2.20 4.78 11.86
N PHE A 197 -1.69 5.37 12.95
CA PHE A 197 -0.46 6.15 12.93
C PHE A 197 0.67 5.34 13.54
N GLY A 198 1.77 5.25 12.83
CA GLY A 198 2.90 4.41 13.21
C GLY A 198 2.84 3.02 12.57
N VAL A 199 3.84 2.22 12.92
CA VAL A 199 4.12 0.90 12.36
C VAL A 199 3.57 -0.26 13.18
N ASP A 200 3.16 -0.05 14.42
CA ASP A 200 2.70 -1.12 15.32
C ASP A 200 1.23 -1.48 15.11
N TRP A 201 0.79 -1.58 13.87
CA TRP A 201 -0.55 -2.03 13.56
C TRP A 201 -0.64 -3.55 13.65
N SER A 202 -1.47 -4.03 14.58
CA SER A 202 -1.65 -5.46 14.82
C SER A 202 -2.37 -6.15 13.65
N HIS A 203 -1.68 -7.07 12.96
CA HIS A 203 -2.28 -7.89 11.90
C HIS A 203 -3.59 -8.56 12.35
N ARG A 204 -3.66 -9.04 13.60
CA ARG A 204 -4.88 -9.64 14.17
C ARG A 204 -6.01 -8.63 14.29
N ALA A 205 -5.71 -7.40 14.73
CA ALA A 205 -6.72 -6.36 14.87
C ALA A 205 -7.29 -5.95 13.51
N VAL A 206 -6.44 -5.84 12.49
CA VAL A 206 -6.84 -5.51 11.12
C VAL A 206 -7.73 -6.61 10.55
N ALA A 207 -7.26 -7.87 10.56
CA ALA A 207 -8.02 -9.01 10.07
C ALA A 207 -9.38 -9.10 10.77
N ARG A 208 -9.42 -8.94 12.10
CA ARG A 208 -10.68 -8.97 12.88
C ARG A 208 -11.61 -7.81 12.53
N ARG A 209 -11.09 -6.61 12.27
CA ARG A 209 -11.92 -5.45 11.88
C ARG A 209 -12.50 -5.66 10.49
N PHE A 210 -11.67 -6.08 9.54
CA PHE A 210 -12.09 -6.43 8.19
C PHE A 210 -13.18 -7.51 8.18
N SER A 211 -12.96 -8.65 8.85
CA SER A 211 -13.93 -9.75 8.87
C SER A 211 -15.28 -9.33 9.49
N ARG A 212 -15.26 -8.46 10.52
CA ARG A 212 -16.50 -7.91 11.09
C ARG A 212 -17.24 -7.00 10.12
N TRP A 213 -16.51 -6.10 9.45
CA TRP A 213 -17.09 -5.23 8.44
C TRP A 213 -17.65 -6.05 7.26
N ARG A 214 -16.88 -6.98 6.71
CA ARG A 214 -17.26 -7.81 5.57
C ARG A 214 -18.52 -8.62 5.85
N LYS A 215 -18.64 -9.17 7.07
CA LYS A 215 -19.87 -9.88 7.51
C LYS A 215 -21.11 -8.97 7.52
N LYS A 216 -20.96 -7.68 7.86
CA LYS A 216 -22.05 -6.70 7.86
C LYS A 216 -22.34 -6.16 6.45
N ALA A 217 -21.35 -6.08 5.59
CA ALA A 217 -21.50 -5.56 4.23
C ALA A 217 -22.11 -6.60 3.27
N LEU A 218 -21.85 -7.89 3.49
CA LEU A 218 -22.33 -9.00 2.66
C LEU A 218 -23.51 -9.78 3.27
N GLY A 219 -24.00 -9.37 4.44
CA GLY A 219 -25.02 -10.07 5.22
C GLY A 219 -26.23 -9.20 5.52
#